data_AF-A0A9E0QCV0-F1
#
_entry.id   AF-A0A9E0QCV0-F1
#
_cell.length_a   1.000
_cell.length_b   1.000
_cell.length_c   1.000
_cell.angle_alpha   90.00
_cell.angle_beta   90.00
_cell.angle_gamma   90.00
#
_symmetry.space_group_name_H-M   'P 1'
#
loop_
_entity.id
_entity.type
_entity.pdbx_description
1 polymer ?
#
loop_
_entity_poly.entity_id
_entity_poly.type
_entity_poly.pdbx_seq_one_letter_code
_entity_poly.pdbx_strand_id
1 'polypeptide(L)'
;ITTFTCIDKDSHEKIKYDDYKQMSNEEKKNIAVYPKLQIYNVFNVSQTNLKEARPELYAKFEEANKVATGETKGDGRMIDFPAVDAMIEKNGWVCPIYPKHQDNAYFSISKDEIVVPEKSQFINGESFYSNLLHEMTHSTGTEERLNRFKQGNGFGSAEYSREELVAELSAALIASRYGMEKNVKEDSCAYLKSWLGSLKESPEFLKTTLLDVKRASSMITQRIDAINERIEQGLDPIPPKEEVKEERKESVVKEPIFYSSIQYLQMSDDTNRLDKMDASDILKEARVYDNGDSIDMDKTYAKAVKYPGDTVIAEDDHYAVVNNNQVGGTYDIMRKVSEKEVRDAINRYGLPSDATGDVKNVAKAMVAEEFSKMATNRMPIFEMNNGSVLYVQYSQEKDTMNVGTATNVGMSVLHQFPYDHDFNLDANLEGVNEKLTEMTVYQAEIDSEQETENVAEEQHYHRGR
;
A
#
# COMPACT_ATOMS: atom_id res chain seq x y z
N ILE A 1 15.70 -4.45 -0.46
CA ILE A 1 15.95 -2.99 -0.53
C ILE A 1 17.23 -2.79 -1.33
N THR A 2 17.09 -2.35 -2.57
CA THR A 2 18.21 -2.03 -3.46
C THR A 2 18.65 -0.61 -3.15
N THR A 3 19.93 -0.42 -2.86
CA THR A 3 20.52 0.93 -2.72
C THR A 3 21.43 1.20 -3.89
N PHE A 4 21.69 2.45 -4.21
CA PHE A 4 22.48 2.80 -5.37
C PHE A 4 23.81 3.41 -4.95
N THR A 5 24.89 2.98 -5.59
CA THR A 5 26.21 3.62 -5.44
C THR A 5 26.41 4.59 -6.60
N CYS A 6 26.54 5.87 -6.29
CA CYS A 6 26.81 6.91 -7.27
C CYS A 6 28.30 7.24 -7.28
N ILE A 7 28.92 7.23 -8.46
CA ILE A 7 30.35 7.51 -8.65
C ILE A 7 30.49 8.57 -9.74
N ASP A 8 31.18 9.67 -9.44
CA ASP A 8 31.56 10.64 -10.46
C ASP A 8 32.54 10.00 -11.47
N LYS A 9 32.23 10.09 -12.76
CA LYS A 9 33.00 9.45 -13.83
C LYS A 9 34.38 10.05 -14.01
N ASP A 10 34.56 11.33 -13.66
CA ASP A 10 35.80 12.07 -13.87
C ASP A 10 36.70 12.05 -12.63
N SER A 11 36.13 12.30 -11.45
CA SER A 11 36.88 12.34 -10.18
C SER A 11 36.97 10.98 -9.49
N HIS A 12 36.14 10.01 -9.89
CA HIS A 12 35.97 8.72 -9.22
C HIS A 12 35.52 8.81 -7.75
N GLU A 13 35.05 9.98 -7.31
CA GLU A 13 34.53 10.17 -5.96
C GLU A 13 33.14 9.55 -5.80
N LYS A 14 32.87 9.00 -4.61
CA LYS A 14 31.56 8.46 -4.26
C LYS A 14 30.65 9.59 -3.82
N ILE A 15 29.48 9.65 -4.44
CA ILE A 15 28.42 10.59 -4.13
C ILE A 15 27.34 9.83 -3.39
N LYS A 16 26.74 10.43 -2.35
CA LYS A 16 25.59 9.82 -1.68
C LYS A 16 24.41 9.79 -2.64
N TYR A 17 23.59 8.73 -2.57
CA TYR A 17 22.45 8.61 -3.47
C TYR A 17 21.46 9.76 -3.33
N ASP A 18 21.25 10.28 -2.11
CA ASP A 18 20.38 11.44 -1.86
C ASP A 18 20.93 12.72 -2.51
N ASP A 19 22.24 12.94 -2.45
CA ASP A 19 22.90 14.05 -3.12
C ASP A 19 22.78 13.91 -4.66
N TYR A 20 22.96 12.69 -5.18
CA TYR A 20 22.71 12.38 -6.59
C TYR A 20 21.25 12.64 -6.99
N LYS A 21 20.25 12.29 -6.16
CA LYS A 21 18.84 12.56 -6.46
C LYS A 21 18.58 14.06 -6.62
N GLN A 22 19.25 14.90 -5.84
CA GLN A 22 19.10 16.36 -5.84
C GLN A 22 19.90 17.07 -6.95
N MET A 23 20.81 16.37 -7.64
CA MET A 23 21.58 16.94 -8.76
C MET A 23 20.71 17.26 -9.99
N SER A 24 21.13 18.26 -10.75
CA SER A 24 20.54 18.59 -12.05
C SER A 24 20.76 17.46 -13.06
N ASN A 25 19.93 17.42 -14.09
CA ASN A 25 20.05 16.41 -15.16
C ASN A 25 21.38 16.48 -15.92
N GLU A 26 22.05 17.63 -15.90
CA GLU A 26 23.36 17.83 -16.55
C GLU A 26 24.49 17.26 -15.69
N GLU A 27 24.43 17.45 -14.37
CA GLU A 27 25.38 16.86 -13.40
C GLU A 27 25.24 15.34 -13.33
N LYS A 28 24.01 14.81 -13.33
CA LYS A 28 23.73 13.36 -13.28
C LYS A 28 24.35 12.59 -14.44
N LYS A 29 24.55 13.20 -15.62
CA LYS A 29 25.19 12.56 -16.79
C LYS A 29 26.62 12.13 -16.52
N ASN A 30 27.31 12.86 -15.65
CA ASN A 30 28.68 12.56 -15.27
C ASN A 30 28.77 11.58 -14.09
N ILE A 31 27.63 11.10 -13.57
CA ILE A 31 27.59 10.15 -12.46
C ILE A 31 27.19 8.76 -12.97
N ALA A 32 27.98 7.76 -12.63
CA ALA A 32 27.64 6.35 -12.82
C ALA A 32 26.89 5.82 -11.59
N VAL A 33 25.69 5.26 -11.80
CA VAL A 33 24.83 4.75 -10.73
C VAL A 33 24.75 3.23 -10.82
N TYR A 34 25.17 2.54 -9.77
CA TYR A 34 25.18 1.08 -9.71
C TYR A 34 24.16 0.59 -8.68
N PRO A 35 23.16 -0.22 -9.06
CA PRO A 35 22.29 -0.86 -8.11
C PRO A 35 23.08 -1.87 -7.29
N LYS A 36 22.94 -1.77 -5.97
CA LYS A 36 23.58 -2.63 -4.99
C LYS A 36 22.50 -3.19 -4.07
N LEU A 37 22.35 -4.51 -4.10
CA LEU A 37 21.57 -5.22 -3.11
C LEU A 37 22.19 -4.96 -1.73
N GLN A 38 21.47 -4.25 -0.86
CA GLN A 38 21.90 -4.07 0.52
C GLN A 38 21.33 -5.19 1.39
N ILE A 39 22.23 -5.76 2.19
CA ILE A 39 21.91 -6.73 3.21
C ILE A 39 21.82 -5.94 4.51
N TYR A 40 20.68 -6.01 5.17
CA TYR A 40 20.47 -5.39 6.47
C TYR A 40 20.52 -6.46 7.54
N ASN A 41 21.24 -6.18 8.61
CA ASN A 41 21.16 -6.97 9.82
C ASN A 41 19.98 -6.45 10.63
N VAL A 42 18.89 -7.19 10.62
CA VAL A 42 17.70 -6.90 11.43
C VAL A 42 17.73 -7.73 12.71
N PHE A 43 17.20 -7.16 13.78
CA PHE A 43 17.04 -7.84 15.06
C PHE A 43 15.55 -8.04 15.32
N ASN A 44 15.15 -9.26 15.67
CA ASN A 44 13.81 -9.48 16.19
C ASN A 44 13.65 -8.64 17.48
N VAL A 45 12.47 -8.10 17.74
CA VAL A 45 12.21 -7.30 18.95
C VAL A 45 12.62 -8.06 20.22
N SER A 46 12.44 -9.40 20.25
CA SER A 46 12.85 -10.26 21.35
C SER A 46 14.36 -10.33 21.59
N GLN A 47 15.17 -9.92 20.61
CA GLN A 47 16.63 -9.84 20.68
C GLN A 47 17.12 -8.46 21.13
N THR A 48 16.21 -7.55 21.44
CA THR A 48 16.52 -6.17 21.85
C THR A 48 16.02 -5.91 23.27
N ASN A 49 16.48 -4.82 23.90
CA ASN A 49 15.98 -4.36 25.19
C ASN A 49 14.77 -3.41 25.06
N LEU A 50 14.04 -3.45 23.94
CA LEU A 50 12.93 -2.54 23.67
C LEU A 50 11.84 -2.63 24.75
N LYS A 51 11.61 -3.84 25.27
CA LYS A 51 10.61 -4.11 26.31
C LYS A 51 10.94 -3.37 27.60
N GLU A 52 12.20 -3.33 28.01
CA GLU A 52 12.65 -2.65 29.21
C GLU A 52 12.80 -1.14 28.98
N ALA A 53 13.32 -0.73 27.82
CA ALA A 53 13.63 0.66 27.53
C ALA A 53 12.42 1.50 27.11
N ARG A 54 11.42 0.90 26.44
CA ARG A 54 10.21 1.56 25.93
C ARG A 54 8.99 0.64 26.05
N PRO A 55 8.51 0.38 27.28
CA PRO A 55 7.44 -0.60 27.52
C PRO A 55 6.12 -0.24 26.81
N GLU A 56 5.77 1.04 26.70
CA GLU A 56 4.57 1.48 25.99
C GLU A 56 4.62 1.19 24.48
N LEU A 57 5.78 1.43 23.85
CA LEU A 57 5.99 1.13 22.43
C LEU A 57 5.96 -0.38 22.17
N TYR A 58 6.55 -1.17 23.08
CA TYR A 58 6.49 -2.61 23.02
C TYR A 58 5.04 -3.13 23.14
N ALA A 59 4.27 -2.60 24.10
CA ALA A 59 2.86 -2.94 24.26
C ALA A 59 2.03 -2.57 23.02
N LYS A 60 2.31 -1.42 22.39
CA LYS A 60 1.69 -1.04 21.11
C LYS A 60 1.99 -2.04 20.00
N PHE A 61 3.23 -2.52 19.88
CA PHE A 61 3.58 -3.54 18.90
C PHE A 61 2.94 -4.90 19.23
N GLU A 62 2.89 -5.30 20.49
CA GLU A 62 2.18 -6.51 20.88
C GLU A 62 0.70 -6.41 20.52
N GLU A 63 0.03 -5.29 20.83
CA GLU A 63 -1.38 -5.08 20.48
C GLU A 63 -1.61 -5.10 18.96
N ALA A 64 -0.79 -4.38 18.19
CA ALA A 64 -0.90 -4.34 16.74
C ALA A 64 -0.61 -5.69 16.05
N ASN A 65 0.12 -6.59 16.72
CA ASN A 65 0.42 -7.94 16.22
C ASN A 65 -0.39 -9.02 16.96
N LYS A 66 -1.36 -8.65 17.82
CA LYS A 66 -2.35 -9.62 18.29
C LYS A 66 -3.15 -10.06 17.08
N VAL A 67 -2.89 -11.29 16.66
CA VAL A 67 -3.67 -11.96 15.65
C VAL A 67 -5.12 -11.96 16.15
N ALA A 68 -6.02 -11.31 15.40
CA ALA A 68 -7.45 -11.46 15.59
C ALA A 68 -7.81 -12.90 15.21
N THR A 69 -7.62 -13.84 16.14
CA THR A 69 -8.25 -15.14 16.02
C THR A 69 -9.75 -14.88 16.04
N GLY A 70 -10.39 -15.06 14.89
CA GLY A 70 -11.84 -14.91 14.78
C GLY A 70 -12.52 -15.66 15.93
N GLU A 71 -13.45 -14.99 16.62
CA GLU A 71 -14.20 -15.61 17.71
C GLU A 71 -14.74 -16.96 17.24
N THR A 72 -14.26 -18.04 17.88
CA THR A 72 -14.69 -19.40 17.58
C THR A 72 -16.16 -19.54 17.98
N LYS A 73 -17.08 -19.41 17.01
CA LYS A 73 -18.51 -19.73 17.22
C LYS A 73 -18.74 -21.19 16.87
N GLY A 74 -18.50 -22.09 17.83
CA GLY A 74 -18.76 -23.52 17.65
C GLY A 74 -17.92 -24.41 18.58
N ASP A 75 -17.92 -25.72 18.33
CA ASP A 75 -17.19 -26.76 19.07
C ASP A 75 -15.64 -26.64 19.06
N GLY A 76 -15.11 -25.49 18.62
CA GLY A 76 -13.70 -25.17 18.57
C GLY A 76 -12.96 -25.64 17.32
N ARG A 77 -13.61 -26.29 16.34
CA ARG A 77 -12.92 -26.83 15.14
C ARG A 77 -13.20 -26.08 13.85
N MET A 78 -14.40 -25.55 13.66
CA MET A 78 -14.73 -24.79 12.45
C MET A 78 -14.60 -23.30 12.74
N ILE A 79 -13.49 -22.71 12.32
CA ILE A 79 -13.35 -21.25 12.26
C ILE A 79 -14.29 -20.75 11.15
N ASP A 80 -14.97 -19.63 11.40
CA ASP A 80 -15.72 -18.90 10.39
C ASP A 80 -14.89 -17.75 9.86
N PHE A 81 -14.92 -17.57 8.55
CA PHE A 81 -14.24 -16.47 7.87
C PHE A 81 -15.29 -15.74 7.02
N PRO A 82 -16.07 -14.82 7.64
CA PRO A 82 -17.28 -14.26 7.03
C PRO A 82 -17.07 -13.68 5.63
N ALA A 83 -15.93 -13.01 5.38
CA ALA A 83 -15.63 -12.49 4.05
C ALA A 83 -15.43 -13.59 3.00
N VAL A 84 -14.71 -14.66 3.33
CA VAL A 84 -14.50 -15.79 2.41
C VAL A 84 -15.78 -16.62 2.26
N ASP A 85 -16.54 -16.79 3.34
CA ASP A 85 -17.83 -17.49 3.30
C ASP A 85 -18.82 -16.74 2.39
N ALA A 86 -18.95 -15.41 2.56
CA ALA A 86 -19.75 -14.57 1.67
C ALA A 86 -19.23 -14.59 0.23
N MET A 87 -17.91 -14.66 0.03
CA MET A 87 -17.30 -14.77 -1.29
C MET A 87 -17.72 -16.07 -2.00
N ILE A 88 -17.84 -17.18 -1.28
CA ILE A 88 -18.32 -18.45 -1.82
C ILE A 88 -19.82 -18.34 -2.14
N GLU A 89 -20.63 -17.96 -1.15
CA GLU A 89 -22.10 -17.96 -1.25
C GLU A 89 -22.61 -17.04 -2.37
N LYS A 90 -21.98 -15.89 -2.54
CA LYS A 90 -22.41 -14.85 -3.48
C LYS A 90 -21.55 -14.78 -4.75
N ASN A 91 -20.66 -15.75 -4.96
CA ASN A 91 -19.71 -15.77 -6.08
C ASN A 91 -18.91 -14.46 -6.20
N GLY A 92 -18.30 -14.07 -5.09
CA GLY A 92 -17.53 -12.83 -4.94
C GLY A 92 -16.12 -12.85 -5.45
N TRP A 93 -15.63 -14.01 -5.88
CA TRP A 93 -14.30 -14.14 -6.41
C TRP A 93 -14.28 -13.89 -7.93
N VAL A 94 -13.07 -13.77 -8.49
CA VAL A 94 -12.89 -13.53 -9.94
C VAL A 94 -13.33 -14.70 -10.81
N CYS A 95 -13.53 -15.88 -10.22
CA CYS A 95 -14.20 -17.04 -10.81
C CYS A 95 -15.18 -17.66 -9.79
N PRO A 96 -16.19 -18.43 -10.25
CA PRO A 96 -17.09 -19.15 -9.35
C PRO A 96 -16.36 -20.17 -8.48
N ILE A 97 -16.81 -20.30 -7.23
CA ILE A 97 -16.31 -21.30 -6.28
C ILE A 97 -17.46 -22.27 -5.97
N TYR A 98 -17.24 -23.55 -6.22
CA TYR A 98 -18.24 -24.59 -6.00
C TYR A 98 -17.79 -25.57 -4.91
N PRO A 99 -18.34 -25.45 -3.69
CA PRO A 99 -18.30 -26.53 -2.71
C PRO A 99 -19.07 -27.74 -3.27
N LYS A 100 -18.43 -28.90 -3.36
CA LYS A 100 -19.04 -30.16 -3.81
C LYS A 100 -18.57 -31.32 -2.96
N HIS A 101 -19.45 -32.30 -2.76
CA HIS A 101 -19.08 -33.54 -2.07
C HIS A 101 -18.08 -34.35 -2.92
N GLN A 102 -16.78 -34.19 -2.65
CA GLN A 102 -15.66 -34.88 -3.32
C GLN A 102 -14.39 -34.80 -2.48
N ASP A 103 -13.34 -35.54 -2.86
CA ASP A 103 -12.10 -35.59 -2.06
C ASP A 103 -11.02 -34.59 -2.49
N ASN A 104 -11.15 -33.99 -3.69
CA ASN A 104 -10.11 -33.14 -4.28
C ASN A 104 -10.56 -31.68 -4.35
N ALA A 105 -9.65 -30.75 -4.05
CA ALA A 105 -9.78 -29.35 -4.42
C ALA A 105 -8.98 -29.11 -5.71
N TYR A 106 -9.51 -28.29 -6.63
CA TYR A 106 -8.79 -27.91 -7.85
C TYR A 106 -9.36 -26.63 -8.48
N PHE A 107 -8.47 -25.86 -9.11
CA PHE A 107 -8.81 -24.85 -10.10
C PHE A 107 -8.87 -25.46 -11.51
N SER A 108 -9.99 -25.25 -12.21
CA SER A 108 -10.17 -25.68 -13.60
C SER A 108 -9.86 -24.53 -14.56
N ILE A 109 -8.68 -24.55 -15.18
CA ILE A 109 -8.25 -23.52 -16.14
C ILE A 109 -9.21 -23.41 -17.34
N SER A 110 -9.76 -24.53 -17.83
CA SER A 110 -10.61 -24.54 -19.03
C SER A 110 -12.02 -23.99 -18.79
N LYS A 111 -12.49 -24.07 -17.54
CA LYS A 111 -13.82 -23.59 -17.15
C LYS A 111 -13.76 -22.29 -16.36
N ASP A 112 -12.57 -21.86 -15.96
CA ASP A 112 -12.33 -20.78 -15.02
C ASP A 112 -13.24 -20.88 -13.79
N GLU A 113 -13.15 -22.01 -13.09
CA GLU A 113 -13.92 -22.28 -11.87
C GLU A 113 -13.05 -23.00 -10.83
N ILE A 114 -13.33 -22.75 -9.55
CA ILE A 114 -12.73 -23.48 -8.44
C ILE A 114 -13.74 -24.50 -7.93
N VAL A 115 -13.31 -25.73 -7.73
CA VAL A 115 -14.10 -26.75 -7.05
C VAL A 115 -13.36 -27.17 -5.79
N VAL A 116 -14.05 -27.12 -4.65
CA VAL A 116 -13.50 -27.45 -3.34
C VAL A 116 -14.43 -28.46 -2.64
N PRO A 117 -13.91 -29.40 -1.83
CA PRO A 117 -14.75 -30.24 -0.98
C PRO A 117 -15.66 -29.39 -0.08
N GLU A 118 -16.78 -29.94 0.35
CA GLU A 118 -17.67 -29.26 1.30
C GLU A 118 -16.92 -28.95 2.61
N LYS A 119 -17.16 -27.78 3.22
CA LYS A 119 -16.49 -27.37 4.47
C LYS A 119 -16.60 -28.44 5.56
N SER A 120 -17.72 -29.16 5.62
CA SER A 120 -17.96 -30.27 6.55
C SER A 120 -17.11 -31.53 6.31
N GLN A 121 -16.48 -31.68 5.15
CA GLN A 121 -15.55 -32.78 4.87
C GLN A 121 -14.16 -32.55 5.47
N PHE A 122 -13.84 -31.32 5.86
CA PHE A 122 -12.55 -30.98 6.46
C PHE A 122 -12.52 -31.20 7.97
N ILE A 123 -11.33 -31.44 8.51
CA ILE A 123 -11.14 -31.67 9.95
C ILE A 123 -11.41 -30.39 10.77
N ASN A 124 -11.16 -29.23 10.16
CA ASN A 124 -11.26 -27.90 10.74
C ASN A 124 -11.40 -26.83 9.64
N GLY A 125 -11.81 -25.63 10.05
CA GLY A 125 -12.01 -24.50 9.13
C GLY A 125 -10.72 -24.03 8.45
N GLU A 126 -9.59 -24.07 9.17
CA GLU A 126 -8.28 -23.67 8.63
C GLU A 126 -7.86 -24.53 7.43
N SER A 127 -8.09 -25.85 7.51
CA SER A 127 -7.80 -26.77 6.40
C SER A 127 -8.66 -26.47 5.18
N PHE A 128 -9.93 -26.13 5.39
CA PHE A 128 -10.83 -25.73 4.31
C PHE A 128 -10.34 -24.44 3.64
N TYR A 129 -10.11 -23.37 4.42
CA TYR A 129 -9.68 -22.08 3.88
C TYR A 129 -8.29 -22.14 3.25
N SER A 130 -7.33 -22.85 3.86
CA SER A 130 -6.01 -23.06 3.29
C SER A 130 -6.07 -23.74 1.91
N ASN A 131 -6.88 -24.80 1.77
CA ASN A 131 -7.08 -25.46 0.48
C ASN A 131 -7.75 -24.54 -0.53
N LEU A 132 -8.76 -23.78 -0.12
CA LEU A 132 -9.43 -22.83 -0.99
C LEU A 132 -8.47 -21.72 -1.46
N LEU A 133 -7.68 -21.13 -0.56
CA LEU A 133 -6.70 -20.08 -0.87
C LEU A 133 -5.62 -20.58 -1.85
N HIS A 134 -5.26 -21.85 -1.78
CA HIS A 134 -4.37 -22.50 -2.75
C HIS A 134 -4.97 -22.46 -4.15
N GLU A 135 -6.22 -22.95 -4.31
CA GLU A 135 -6.90 -22.95 -5.61
C GLU A 135 -7.23 -21.54 -6.11
N MET A 136 -7.57 -20.62 -5.20
CA MET A 136 -7.71 -19.20 -5.53
C MET A 136 -6.41 -18.64 -6.07
N THR A 137 -5.26 -19.01 -5.51
CA THR A 137 -3.96 -18.57 -6.02
C THR A 137 -3.73 -19.07 -7.45
N HIS A 138 -4.03 -20.33 -7.74
CA HIS A 138 -3.97 -20.83 -9.12
C HIS A 138 -4.88 -20.03 -10.05
N SER A 139 -6.10 -19.72 -9.62
CA SER A 139 -7.01 -18.91 -10.45
C SER A 139 -6.39 -17.57 -10.84
N THR A 140 -5.59 -16.92 -9.97
CA THR A 140 -4.94 -15.65 -10.32
C THR A 140 -3.91 -15.76 -11.45
N GLY A 141 -3.41 -16.96 -11.76
CA GLY A 141 -2.32 -17.17 -12.71
C GLY A 141 -2.74 -17.25 -14.19
N THR A 142 -4.04 -17.17 -14.51
CA THR A 142 -4.55 -17.20 -15.91
C THR A 142 -4.09 -15.99 -16.72
N GLU A 143 -4.16 -16.11 -18.04
CA GLU A 143 -3.73 -15.06 -18.98
C GLU A 143 -4.48 -13.74 -18.80
N GLU A 144 -5.79 -13.78 -18.49
CA GLU A 144 -6.59 -12.58 -18.24
C GLU A 144 -6.32 -11.93 -16.87
N ARG A 145 -5.45 -12.54 -16.05
CA ARG A 145 -5.11 -12.09 -14.69
C ARG A 145 -3.60 -11.83 -14.60
N LEU A 146 -2.85 -12.63 -13.83
CA LEU A 146 -1.41 -12.42 -13.62
C LEU A 146 -0.51 -13.11 -14.66
N ASN A 147 -1.09 -13.84 -15.61
CA ASN A 147 -0.41 -14.43 -16.76
C ASN A 147 0.86 -15.21 -16.38
N ARG A 148 0.76 -16.07 -15.35
CA ARG A 148 1.88 -16.87 -14.85
C ARG A 148 2.03 -18.19 -15.60
N PHE A 149 0.94 -18.75 -16.12
CA PHE A 149 0.96 -20.02 -16.85
C PHE A 149 -0.05 -20.03 -18.00
N LYS A 150 0.22 -20.86 -19.01
CA LYS A 150 -0.65 -21.05 -20.18
C LYS A 150 -1.31 -22.42 -20.14
N GLN A 151 -2.49 -22.54 -20.78
CA GLN A 151 -3.10 -23.84 -21.03
C GLN A 151 -2.13 -24.74 -21.81
N GLY A 152 -1.87 -25.94 -21.30
CA GLY A 152 -1.03 -26.94 -21.97
C GLY A 152 0.32 -27.24 -21.31
N ASN A 153 0.73 -26.49 -20.27
CA ASN A 153 1.86 -26.89 -19.43
C ASN A 153 1.45 -28.14 -18.63
N GLY A 154 2.03 -29.29 -18.97
CA GLY A 154 1.65 -30.58 -18.41
C GLY A 154 2.02 -30.72 -16.93
N PHE A 155 1.22 -31.49 -16.21
CA PHE A 155 1.54 -31.95 -14.85
C PHE A 155 2.97 -32.51 -14.80
N GLY A 156 3.78 -32.03 -13.84
CA GLY A 156 5.18 -32.42 -13.68
C GLY A 156 6.21 -31.63 -14.49
N SER A 157 5.82 -30.57 -15.21
CA SER A 157 6.79 -29.64 -15.81
C SER A 157 7.48 -28.77 -14.75
N ALA A 158 8.58 -28.11 -15.13
CA ALA A 158 9.29 -27.16 -14.26
C ALA A 158 8.41 -25.92 -13.95
N GLU A 159 7.66 -25.45 -14.95
CA GLU A 159 6.69 -24.36 -14.82
C GLU A 159 5.55 -24.73 -13.89
N TYR A 160 5.02 -25.96 -14.01
CA TYR A 160 3.99 -26.47 -13.11
C TYR A 160 4.51 -26.57 -11.67
N SER A 161 5.72 -27.10 -11.47
CA SER A 161 6.34 -27.19 -10.15
C SER A 161 6.57 -25.81 -9.51
N ARG A 162 6.93 -24.79 -10.31
CA ARG A 162 7.05 -23.41 -9.83
C ARG A 162 5.69 -22.81 -9.46
N GLU A 163 4.65 -23.07 -10.24
CA GLU A 163 3.31 -22.56 -9.96
C GLU A 163 2.72 -23.16 -8.66
N GLU A 164 2.96 -24.44 -8.39
CA GLU A 164 2.60 -25.04 -7.10
C GLU A 164 3.34 -24.37 -5.94
N LEU A 165 4.62 -23.97 -6.11
CA LEU A 165 5.34 -23.21 -5.11
C LEU A 165 4.71 -21.84 -4.86
N VAL A 166 4.29 -21.15 -5.93
CA VAL A 166 3.56 -19.87 -5.83
C VAL A 166 2.25 -20.05 -5.08
N ALA A 167 1.47 -21.07 -5.41
CA ALA A 167 0.20 -21.39 -4.74
C ALA A 167 0.37 -21.73 -3.26
N GLU A 168 1.35 -22.59 -2.94
CA GLU A 168 1.61 -23.01 -1.57
C GLU A 168 2.06 -21.84 -0.68
N LEU A 169 3.02 -21.04 -1.15
CA LEU A 169 3.54 -19.90 -0.40
C LEU A 169 2.50 -18.77 -0.27
N SER A 170 1.70 -18.53 -1.31
CA SER A 170 0.64 -17.50 -1.25
C SER A 170 -0.43 -17.90 -0.26
N ALA A 171 -0.94 -19.13 -0.33
CA ALA A 171 -1.92 -19.62 0.64
C ALA A 171 -1.38 -19.58 2.07
N ALA A 172 -0.09 -19.90 2.29
CA ALA A 172 0.55 -19.79 3.61
C ALA A 172 0.61 -18.33 4.10
N LEU A 173 1.02 -17.41 3.23
CA LEU A 173 1.14 -16.00 3.55
C LEU A 173 -0.23 -15.37 3.86
N ILE A 174 -1.25 -15.68 3.05
CA ILE A 174 -2.61 -15.20 3.25
C ILE A 174 -3.21 -15.79 4.52
N ALA A 175 -3.07 -17.10 4.74
CA ALA A 175 -3.55 -17.76 5.95
C ALA A 175 -2.95 -17.13 7.20
N SER A 176 -1.63 -16.93 7.22
CA SER A 176 -0.93 -16.29 8.34
C SER A 176 -1.40 -14.86 8.58
N ARG A 177 -1.67 -14.08 7.52
CA ARG A 177 -2.18 -12.69 7.63
C ARG A 177 -3.52 -12.63 8.36
N TYR A 178 -4.39 -13.61 8.14
CA TYR A 178 -5.71 -13.70 8.78
C TYR A 178 -5.74 -14.63 9.99
N GLY A 179 -4.57 -14.97 10.55
CA GLY A 179 -4.48 -15.70 11.80
C GLY A 179 -4.79 -17.19 11.73
N MET A 180 -4.76 -17.77 10.54
CA MET A 180 -4.94 -19.21 10.33
C MET A 180 -3.59 -19.92 10.22
N GLU A 181 -3.50 -21.12 10.80
CA GLU A 181 -2.33 -21.96 10.67
C GLU A 181 -2.42 -22.80 9.37
N LYS A 182 -1.38 -22.75 8.53
CA LYS A 182 -1.29 -23.60 7.34
C LYS A 182 -0.36 -24.79 7.59
N ASN A 183 -0.93 -25.98 7.56
CA ASN A 183 -0.16 -27.22 7.51
C ASN A 183 0.31 -27.50 6.07
N VAL A 184 1.56 -27.93 5.92
CA VAL A 184 2.11 -28.38 4.63
C VAL A 184 1.39 -29.66 4.22
N LYS A 185 0.81 -29.71 3.02
CA LYS A 185 0.16 -30.94 2.54
C LYS A 185 1.20 -32.01 2.22
N GLU A 186 0.85 -33.27 2.42
CA GLU A 186 1.70 -34.39 1.98
C GLU A 186 1.93 -34.36 0.46
N ASP A 187 0.96 -33.89 -0.32
CA ASP A 187 1.08 -33.74 -1.77
C ASP A 187 2.10 -32.66 -2.17
N SER A 188 2.34 -31.66 -1.30
CA SER A 188 3.39 -30.65 -1.50
C SER A 188 4.80 -31.26 -1.38
N CYS A 189 4.95 -32.42 -0.70
CA CYS A 189 6.24 -33.09 -0.55
C CYS A 189 6.81 -33.58 -1.89
N ALA A 190 5.97 -33.90 -2.88
CA ALA A 190 6.40 -34.35 -4.19
C ALA A 190 7.23 -33.29 -4.93
N TYR A 191 6.95 -32.01 -4.69
CA TYR A 191 7.60 -30.89 -5.37
C TYR A 191 8.86 -30.40 -4.65
N LEU A 192 9.05 -30.71 -3.36
CA LEU A 192 10.24 -30.33 -2.58
C LEU A 192 11.55 -30.70 -3.27
N LYS A 193 11.61 -31.90 -3.89
CA LYS A 193 12.81 -32.35 -4.61
C LYS A 193 13.09 -31.50 -5.85
N SER A 194 12.05 -31.10 -6.59
CA SER A 194 12.18 -30.21 -7.75
C SER A 194 12.59 -28.80 -7.31
N TRP A 195 11.95 -28.24 -6.28
CA TRP A 195 12.30 -26.92 -5.74
C TRP A 195 13.74 -26.85 -5.23
N LEU A 196 14.19 -27.88 -4.51
CA LEU A 196 15.59 -27.99 -4.07
C LEU A 196 16.57 -28.06 -5.23
N GLY A 197 16.18 -28.64 -6.37
CA GLY A 197 16.95 -28.63 -7.61
C GLY A 197 17.08 -27.21 -8.15
N SER A 198 15.96 -26.54 -8.41
CA SER A 198 15.92 -25.19 -8.97
C SER A 198 16.61 -24.14 -8.09
N LEU A 199 16.47 -24.24 -6.77
CA LEU A 199 17.16 -23.37 -5.81
C LEU A 199 18.68 -23.53 -5.83
N LYS A 200 19.19 -24.75 -6.08
CA LYS A 200 20.64 -25.00 -6.21
C LYS A 200 21.19 -24.46 -7.53
N GLU A 201 20.38 -24.44 -8.58
CA GLU A 201 20.78 -23.95 -9.90
C GLU A 201 20.86 -22.43 -9.97
N SER A 202 19.88 -21.70 -9.40
CA SER A 202 19.90 -20.24 -9.41
C SER A 202 19.13 -19.62 -8.23
N PRO A 203 19.78 -18.76 -7.41
CA PRO A 203 19.09 -17.97 -6.39
C PRO A 203 18.00 -17.04 -6.93
N GLU A 204 18.03 -16.68 -8.22
CA GLU A 204 17.01 -15.85 -8.88
C GLU A 204 15.65 -16.57 -8.98
N PHE A 205 15.64 -17.90 -8.95
CA PHE A 205 14.40 -18.69 -8.91
C PHE A 205 13.55 -18.33 -7.69
N LEU A 206 14.18 -18.19 -6.52
CA LEU A 206 13.46 -17.83 -5.29
C LEU A 206 12.90 -16.41 -5.38
N LYS A 207 13.71 -15.45 -5.86
CA LYS A 207 13.28 -14.05 -5.98
C LYS A 207 12.06 -13.94 -6.87
N THR A 208 12.16 -14.39 -8.13
CA THR A 208 11.05 -14.32 -9.09
C THR A 208 9.79 -15.03 -8.59
N THR A 209 9.93 -16.17 -7.91
CA THR A 209 8.81 -16.88 -7.30
C THR A 209 8.14 -16.06 -6.19
N LEU A 210 8.92 -15.42 -5.32
CA LEU A 210 8.39 -14.57 -4.25
C LEU A 210 7.66 -13.33 -4.77
N LEU A 211 8.00 -12.83 -5.97
CA LEU A 211 7.27 -11.72 -6.60
C LEU A 211 5.87 -12.13 -7.03
N ASP A 212 5.77 -13.31 -7.63
CA ASP A 212 4.48 -13.87 -8.02
C ASP A 212 3.64 -14.21 -6.80
N VAL A 213 4.27 -14.71 -5.72
CA VAL A 213 3.61 -14.91 -4.42
C VAL A 213 3.04 -13.59 -3.90
N LYS A 214 3.83 -12.52 -3.92
CA LYS A 214 3.40 -11.19 -3.47
C LYS A 214 2.20 -10.70 -4.28
N ARG A 215 2.26 -10.77 -5.62
CA ARG A 215 1.18 -10.30 -6.52
C ARG A 215 -0.11 -11.10 -6.32
N ALA A 216 -0.01 -12.43 -6.31
CA ALA A 216 -1.17 -13.29 -6.13
C ALA A 216 -1.81 -13.12 -4.74
N SER A 217 -0.99 -13.08 -3.70
CA SER A 217 -1.46 -12.85 -2.33
C SER A 217 -2.13 -11.48 -2.19
N SER A 218 -1.54 -10.43 -2.78
CA SER A 218 -2.11 -9.08 -2.76
C SER A 218 -3.51 -9.06 -3.36
N MET A 219 -3.69 -9.65 -4.55
CA MET A 219 -4.98 -9.71 -5.23
C MET A 219 -6.06 -10.39 -4.38
N ILE A 220 -5.72 -11.49 -3.72
CA ILE A 220 -6.65 -12.21 -2.83
C ILE A 220 -6.95 -11.39 -1.58
N THR A 221 -5.92 -10.87 -0.89
CA THR A 221 -6.10 -10.09 0.35
C THR A 221 -6.88 -8.81 0.12
N GLN A 222 -6.64 -8.09 -0.98
CA GLN A 222 -7.38 -6.87 -1.31
C GLN A 222 -8.87 -7.13 -1.51
N ARG A 223 -9.23 -8.30 -2.08
CA ARG A 223 -10.63 -8.68 -2.25
C ARG A 223 -11.28 -9.08 -0.93
N ILE A 224 -10.56 -9.84 -0.11
CA ILE A 224 -11.03 -10.22 1.23
C ILE A 224 -11.23 -8.97 2.11
N ASP A 225 -10.25 -8.06 2.14
CA ASP A 225 -10.29 -6.83 2.92
C ASP A 225 -11.45 -5.92 2.49
N ALA A 226 -11.68 -5.76 1.17
CA ALA A 226 -12.82 -5.01 0.65
C ALA A 226 -14.19 -5.60 1.08
N ILE A 227 -14.29 -6.93 1.17
CA ILE A 227 -15.51 -7.60 1.66
C ILE A 227 -15.66 -7.39 3.17
N ASN A 228 -14.57 -7.50 3.94
CA ASN A 228 -14.56 -7.24 5.38
C ASN A 228 -15.02 -5.81 5.69
N GLU A 229 -14.48 -4.81 4.99
CA GLU A 229 -14.87 -3.40 5.16
C GLU A 229 -16.38 -3.19 4.94
N ARG A 230 -16.96 -3.83 3.91
CA ARG A 230 -18.41 -3.75 3.67
C ARG A 230 -19.22 -4.43 4.77
N ILE A 231 -18.77 -5.58 5.26
CA ILE A 231 -19.39 -6.28 6.39
C ILE A 231 -19.38 -5.39 7.64
N GLU A 232 -18.24 -4.74 7.95
CA GLU A 232 -18.10 -3.83 9.10
C GLU A 232 -19.01 -2.61 8.98
N GLN A 233 -19.24 -2.11 7.76
CA GLN A 233 -20.18 -1.03 7.47
C GLN A 233 -21.65 -1.47 7.46
N GLY A 234 -21.94 -2.77 7.67
CA GLY A 234 -23.29 -3.31 7.62
C GLY A 234 -23.91 -3.36 6.21
N LEU A 235 -23.08 -3.26 5.17
CA LEU A 235 -23.49 -3.32 3.77
C LEU A 235 -23.55 -4.76 3.26
N ASP A 236 -24.13 -4.98 2.08
CA ASP A 236 -24.01 -6.29 1.42
C ASP A 236 -22.51 -6.60 1.17
N PRO A 237 -21.98 -7.74 1.65
CA PRO A 237 -20.58 -8.13 1.44
C PRO A 237 -20.14 -8.07 -0.02
N ILE A 238 -21.07 -8.29 -0.95
CA ILE A 238 -20.82 -8.23 -2.39
C ILE A 238 -21.69 -7.14 -2.99
N PRO A 239 -21.11 -6.13 -3.65
CA PRO A 239 -21.90 -5.10 -4.30
C PRO A 239 -22.88 -5.74 -5.32
N PRO A 240 -24.18 -5.33 -5.31
CA PRO A 240 -25.15 -5.71 -6.32
C PRO A 240 -24.60 -5.55 -7.73
N LYS A 241 -25.03 -6.38 -8.69
CA LYS A 241 -24.61 -6.23 -10.10
C LYS A 241 -24.91 -4.84 -10.69
N GLU A 242 -25.85 -4.11 -10.09
CA GLU A 242 -26.20 -2.74 -10.42
C GLU A 242 -25.24 -1.73 -9.79
N GLU A 243 -24.80 -1.91 -8.54
CA GLU A 243 -23.64 -1.20 -7.97
C GLU A 243 -22.37 -1.57 -8.73
N VAL A 244 -22.17 -2.81 -9.19
CA VAL A 244 -21.05 -3.19 -10.06
C VAL A 244 -21.23 -2.61 -11.47
N LYS A 245 -22.44 -2.25 -11.91
CA LYS A 245 -22.71 -1.58 -13.19
C LYS A 245 -22.68 -0.06 -13.08
N GLU A 246 -22.99 0.51 -11.92
CA GLU A 246 -22.81 1.92 -11.57
C GLU A 246 -21.36 2.16 -11.22
N GLU A 247 -20.68 1.31 -10.45
CA GLU A 247 -19.22 1.21 -10.39
C GLU A 247 -18.65 0.92 -11.78
N ARG A 248 -19.22 0.09 -12.66
CA ARG A 248 -18.70 -0.04 -14.06
C ARG A 248 -19.06 1.11 -14.99
N LYS A 249 -20.04 1.97 -14.66
CA LYS A 249 -20.44 3.16 -15.43
C LYS A 249 -19.76 4.43 -14.91
N GLU A 250 -19.54 4.54 -13.61
CA GLU A 250 -18.62 5.46 -12.94
C GLU A 250 -17.17 5.02 -13.17
N SER A 251 -16.87 3.73 -13.32
CA SER A 251 -15.58 3.19 -13.77
C SER A 251 -15.45 3.09 -15.29
N VAL A 252 -16.32 3.77 -16.05
CA VAL A 252 -15.85 4.35 -17.34
C VAL A 252 -14.99 5.60 -17.07
N VAL A 253 -14.80 6.00 -15.81
CA VAL A 253 -13.52 6.55 -15.37
C VAL A 253 -12.64 5.35 -15.03
N LYS A 254 -11.81 4.91 -15.98
CA LYS A 254 -10.66 4.04 -15.69
C LYS A 254 -10.07 4.47 -14.35
N GLU A 255 -10.01 3.59 -13.34
CA GLU A 255 -9.26 3.88 -12.11
C GLU A 255 -7.92 4.48 -12.57
N PRO A 256 -7.52 5.64 -12.06
CA PRO A 256 -6.35 6.32 -12.59
C PRO A 256 -5.14 5.40 -12.38
N ILE A 257 -4.59 4.97 -13.51
CA ILE A 257 -3.40 4.14 -13.57
C ILE A 257 -2.21 5.08 -13.47
N PHE A 258 -1.31 4.77 -12.55
CA PHE A 258 -0.03 5.43 -12.41
C PHE A 258 1.07 4.57 -13.04
N TYR A 259 2.16 5.23 -13.42
CA TYR A 259 3.33 4.64 -14.05
C TYR A 259 4.52 4.85 -13.12
N SER A 260 4.98 3.79 -12.47
CA SER A 260 6.16 3.79 -11.61
C SER A 260 7.37 3.38 -12.43
N SER A 261 8.36 4.27 -12.60
CA SER A 261 9.62 3.93 -13.29
C SER A 261 10.37 2.86 -12.49
N ILE A 262 10.61 1.73 -13.13
CA ILE A 262 11.36 0.59 -12.59
C ILE A 262 12.83 0.75 -12.97
N GLN A 263 13.10 1.05 -14.24
CA GLN A 263 14.44 1.12 -14.77
C GLN A 263 14.53 2.16 -15.88
N TYR A 264 15.47 3.09 -15.73
CA TYR A 264 15.82 4.06 -16.75
C TYR A 264 17.16 3.69 -17.41
N LEU A 265 17.17 3.58 -18.73
CA LEU A 265 18.28 3.12 -19.55
C LEU A 265 18.71 4.25 -20.50
N GLN A 266 19.95 4.70 -20.40
CA GLN A 266 20.51 5.77 -21.23
C GLN A 266 21.84 5.41 -21.89
N MET A 267 22.41 4.26 -21.54
CA MET A 267 23.70 3.82 -22.08
C MET A 267 23.49 3.02 -23.35
N SER A 268 24.30 3.27 -24.37
CA SER A 268 24.20 2.60 -25.68
C SER A 268 24.21 1.07 -25.57
N ASP A 269 24.95 0.50 -24.63
CA ASP A 269 25.06 -0.95 -24.46
C ASP A 269 23.74 -1.58 -23.99
N ASP A 270 22.94 -0.84 -23.23
CA ASP A 270 21.64 -1.27 -22.73
C ASP A 270 20.51 -0.97 -23.74
N THR A 271 20.55 0.20 -24.37
CA THR A 271 19.52 0.62 -25.34
C THR A 271 19.59 -0.18 -26.64
N ASN A 272 20.80 -0.53 -27.10
CA ASN A 272 21.01 -1.33 -28.32
C ASN A 272 20.32 -2.70 -28.29
N ARG A 273 20.05 -3.25 -27.09
CA ARG A 273 19.33 -4.52 -26.93
C ARG A 273 17.84 -4.31 -27.24
N LEU A 274 17.24 -3.24 -26.71
CA LEU A 274 15.83 -2.90 -26.94
C LEU A 274 15.60 -2.38 -28.36
N ASP A 275 16.55 -1.65 -28.95
CA ASP A 275 16.47 -1.11 -30.33
C ASP A 275 16.27 -2.19 -31.41
N LYS A 276 16.63 -3.45 -31.10
CA LYS A 276 16.55 -4.59 -32.03
C LYS A 276 15.36 -5.51 -31.76
N MET A 277 14.60 -5.24 -30.71
CA MET A 277 13.46 -6.07 -30.28
C MET A 277 12.15 -5.52 -30.83
N ASP A 278 11.17 -6.40 -31.02
CA ASP A 278 9.80 -5.98 -31.25
C ASP A 278 9.09 -5.62 -29.93
N ALA A 279 7.88 -5.03 -30.03
CA ALA A 279 7.13 -4.59 -28.86
C ALA A 279 6.81 -5.73 -27.87
N SER A 280 6.61 -6.97 -28.36
CA SER A 280 6.32 -8.13 -27.51
C SER A 280 7.57 -8.53 -26.73
N ASP A 281 8.73 -8.56 -27.38
CA ASP A 281 10.00 -8.92 -26.74
C ASP A 281 10.50 -7.83 -25.78
N ILE A 282 10.26 -6.56 -26.09
CA ILE A 282 10.50 -5.44 -25.17
C ILE A 282 9.71 -5.61 -23.87
N LEU A 283 8.43 -5.99 -23.95
CA LEU A 283 7.59 -6.21 -22.76
C LEU A 283 8.01 -7.44 -21.95
N LYS A 284 8.53 -8.50 -22.60
CA LYS A 284 9.12 -9.65 -21.90
C LYS A 284 10.38 -9.24 -21.13
N GLU A 285 11.27 -8.46 -21.76
CA GLU A 285 12.48 -7.97 -21.10
C GLU A 285 12.12 -7.00 -19.95
N ALA A 286 11.12 -6.12 -20.14
CA ALA A 286 10.64 -5.21 -19.11
C ALA A 286 10.25 -5.93 -17.80
N ARG A 287 9.63 -7.11 -17.90
CA ARG A 287 9.25 -7.95 -16.74
C ARG A 287 10.46 -8.46 -15.96
N VAL A 288 11.62 -8.61 -16.60
CA VAL A 288 12.86 -9.06 -15.95
C VAL A 288 13.42 -7.96 -15.06
N TYR A 289 13.19 -6.69 -15.39
CA TYR A 289 13.63 -5.56 -14.56
C TYR A 289 12.75 -5.32 -13.33
N ASP A 290 11.50 -5.76 -13.34
CA ASP A 290 10.59 -5.60 -12.21
C ASP A 290 10.83 -6.65 -11.14
N ASN A 291 11.56 -6.25 -10.10
CA ASN A 291 11.78 -7.06 -8.90
C ASN A 291 10.56 -7.07 -7.96
N GLY A 292 9.38 -6.63 -8.38
CA GLY A 292 8.13 -6.66 -7.60
C GLY A 292 8.21 -5.92 -6.26
N ASP A 293 9.19 -5.03 -6.10
CA ASP A 293 9.38 -4.19 -4.93
C ASP A 293 8.22 -3.18 -4.80
N SER A 294 8.11 -2.52 -3.64
CA SER A 294 7.18 -1.40 -3.45
C SER A 294 7.48 -0.29 -4.47
N ILE A 295 6.46 0.51 -4.83
CA ILE A 295 6.65 1.59 -5.80
C ILE A 295 7.63 2.66 -5.26
N ASP A 296 8.40 3.24 -6.17
CA ASP A 296 9.22 4.43 -5.89
C ASP A 296 8.33 5.66 -6.08
N MET A 297 7.88 6.28 -4.97
CA MET A 297 6.96 7.42 -5.00
C MET A 297 7.56 8.68 -5.66
N ASP A 298 8.89 8.81 -5.67
CA ASP A 298 9.63 9.87 -6.38
C ASP A 298 9.71 9.63 -7.90
N LYS A 299 9.29 8.45 -8.36
CA LYS A 299 9.27 8.05 -9.77
C LYS A 299 7.94 7.48 -10.24
N THR A 300 6.85 7.80 -9.55
CA THR A 300 5.49 7.35 -9.88
C THR A 300 4.69 8.53 -10.44
N TYR A 301 4.11 8.37 -11.63
CA TYR A 301 3.48 9.47 -12.37
C TYR A 301 2.10 9.10 -12.91
N ALA A 302 1.21 10.06 -13.10
CA ALA A 302 -0.11 9.84 -13.69
C ALA A 302 -0.06 9.58 -15.22
N LYS A 303 1.10 9.82 -15.85
CA LYS A 303 1.31 9.62 -17.31
C LYS A 303 2.68 8.98 -17.56
N ALA A 304 2.74 8.08 -18.54
CA ALA A 304 3.99 7.45 -18.97
C ALA A 304 4.95 8.44 -19.66
N VAL A 305 4.40 9.28 -20.53
CA VAL A 305 5.16 10.30 -21.30
C VAL A 305 5.34 11.54 -20.43
N LYS A 306 6.57 11.80 -20.01
CA LYS A 306 6.90 12.85 -19.02
C LYS A 306 7.62 14.03 -19.65
N TYR A 307 8.50 13.75 -20.61
CA TYR A 307 9.39 14.73 -21.21
C TYR A 307 9.08 14.95 -22.70
N PRO A 308 9.40 16.12 -23.26
CA PRO A 308 9.35 16.33 -24.70
C PRO A 308 10.18 15.27 -25.45
N GLY A 309 9.59 14.64 -26.45
CA GLY A 309 10.24 13.57 -27.23
C GLY A 309 10.00 12.15 -26.71
N ASP A 310 9.38 11.99 -25.54
CA ASP A 310 8.95 10.68 -25.04
C ASP A 310 7.86 10.09 -25.94
N THR A 311 7.98 8.80 -26.25
CA THR A 311 7.02 8.02 -27.02
C THR A 311 6.85 6.65 -26.38
N VAL A 312 5.61 6.21 -26.17
CA VAL A 312 5.34 4.85 -25.70
C VAL A 312 5.56 3.91 -26.88
N ILE A 313 6.53 3.01 -26.78
CA ILE A 313 6.92 2.09 -27.85
C ILE A 313 6.39 0.67 -27.65
N ALA A 314 6.08 0.31 -26.41
CA ALA A 314 5.43 -0.94 -26.05
C ALA A 314 4.63 -0.76 -24.76
N GLU A 315 3.43 -1.33 -24.70
CA GLU A 315 2.53 -1.22 -23.55
C GLU A 315 1.62 -2.45 -23.48
N ASP A 316 1.48 -3.04 -22.29
CA ASP A 316 0.48 -4.06 -21.97
C ASP A 316 -0.29 -3.66 -20.70
N ASP A 317 -1.06 -4.57 -20.12
CA ASP A 317 -1.87 -4.29 -18.92
C ASP A 317 -1.02 -3.97 -17.68
N HIS A 318 0.26 -4.34 -17.65
CA HIS A 318 1.12 -4.26 -16.46
C HIS A 318 2.32 -3.34 -16.65
N TYR A 319 2.78 -3.11 -17.88
CA TYR A 319 4.00 -2.36 -18.17
C TYR A 319 3.82 -1.38 -19.32
N ALA A 320 4.61 -0.30 -19.28
CA ALA A 320 4.82 0.59 -20.40
C ALA A 320 6.31 0.85 -20.56
N VAL A 321 6.81 0.83 -21.79
CA VAL A 321 8.17 1.20 -22.13
C VAL A 321 8.13 2.47 -22.95
N VAL A 322 8.75 3.51 -22.42
CA VAL A 322 8.81 4.84 -23.01
C VAL A 322 10.19 5.05 -23.58
N ASN A 323 10.26 5.42 -24.85
CA ASN A 323 11.50 5.80 -25.50
C ASN A 323 11.53 7.31 -25.74
N ASN A 324 12.65 7.94 -25.40
CA ASN A 324 12.95 9.30 -25.84
C ASN A 324 14.10 9.27 -26.86
N ASN A 325 13.78 9.58 -28.11
CA ASN A 325 14.73 9.59 -29.23
C ASN A 325 15.52 10.91 -29.33
N GLN A 326 15.30 11.88 -28.44
CA GLN A 326 16.07 13.12 -28.40
C GLN A 326 17.36 12.92 -27.59
N VAL A 327 18.50 13.27 -28.19
CA VAL A 327 19.82 13.30 -27.53
C VAL A 327 20.26 11.94 -26.94
N GLY A 328 20.53 10.97 -27.81
CA GLY A 328 21.23 9.73 -27.45
C GLY A 328 20.36 8.48 -27.29
N GLY A 329 19.04 8.61 -27.33
CA GLY A 329 18.11 7.48 -27.20
C GLY A 329 18.04 6.96 -25.76
N THR A 330 16.90 7.08 -25.10
CA THR A 330 16.71 6.55 -23.73
C THR A 330 15.45 5.71 -23.65
N TYR A 331 15.44 4.74 -22.74
CA TYR A 331 14.28 3.90 -22.46
C TYR A 331 13.93 4.00 -20.97
N ASP A 332 12.67 4.22 -20.66
CA ASP A 332 12.12 4.15 -19.31
C ASP A 332 11.13 2.99 -19.24
N ILE A 333 11.45 1.99 -18.43
CA ILE A 333 10.62 0.83 -18.17
C ILE A 333 9.76 1.13 -16.96
N MET A 334 8.45 1.18 -17.15
CA MET A 334 7.50 1.60 -16.12
C MET A 334 6.51 0.48 -15.80
N ARG A 335 6.23 0.28 -14.52
CA ARG A 335 5.15 -0.56 -14.02
C ARG A 335 3.87 0.25 -13.94
N LYS A 336 2.78 -0.29 -14.47
CA LYS A 336 1.44 0.23 -14.23
C LYS A 336 0.99 -0.19 -12.84
N VAL A 337 0.55 0.79 -12.06
CA VAL A 337 0.08 0.57 -10.69
C VAL A 337 -1.24 1.31 -10.50
N SER A 338 -2.11 0.72 -9.70
CA SER A 338 -3.40 1.31 -9.32
C SER A 338 -3.19 2.49 -8.36
N GLU A 339 -4.14 3.42 -8.30
CA GLU A 339 -4.16 4.44 -7.25
C GLU A 339 -4.18 3.80 -5.85
N LYS A 340 -4.87 2.66 -5.70
CA LYS A 340 -4.89 1.88 -4.46
C LYS A 340 -3.47 1.50 -4.00
N GLU A 341 -2.62 1.03 -4.91
CA GLU A 341 -1.22 0.72 -4.58
C GLU A 341 -0.41 1.97 -4.17
N VAL A 342 -0.73 3.13 -4.74
CA VAL A 342 -0.13 4.42 -4.35
C VAL A 342 -0.57 4.79 -2.93
N ARG A 343 -1.86 4.68 -2.63
CA ARG A 343 -2.44 4.93 -1.30
C ARG A 343 -1.88 3.98 -0.24
N ASP A 344 -1.82 2.69 -0.56
CA ASP A 344 -1.24 1.66 0.31
C ASP A 344 0.23 1.96 0.60
N ALA A 345 0.98 2.44 -0.39
CA ALA A 345 2.36 2.84 -0.21
C ALA A 345 2.46 4.08 0.72
N ILE A 346 1.63 5.11 0.54
CA ILE A 346 1.61 6.31 1.39
C ILE A 346 1.29 5.92 2.85
N ASN A 347 0.25 5.12 3.07
CA ASN A 347 -0.14 4.65 4.40
C ASN A 347 0.97 3.83 5.08
N ARG A 348 1.72 3.05 4.30
CA ARG A 348 2.74 2.15 4.84
C ARG A 348 4.07 2.83 5.11
N TYR A 349 4.46 3.80 4.28
CA TYR A 349 5.81 4.37 4.28
C TYR A 349 5.86 5.87 4.57
N GLY A 350 4.71 6.53 4.69
CA GLY A 350 4.62 7.99 4.72
C GLY A 350 4.77 8.61 3.32
N LEU A 351 4.57 9.92 3.22
CA LEU A 351 4.74 10.66 1.98
C LEU A 351 6.15 11.29 1.95
N PRO A 352 7.09 10.78 1.14
CA PRO A 352 8.43 11.33 1.12
C PRO A 352 8.44 12.73 0.48
N SER A 353 9.36 13.58 0.94
CA SER A 353 9.45 14.97 0.49
C SER A 353 9.77 15.11 -1.02
N ASP A 354 10.48 14.12 -1.59
CA ASP A 354 10.82 14.01 -3.02
C ASP A 354 9.75 13.28 -3.85
N ALA A 355 8.60 12.90 -3.27
CA ALA A 355 7.48 12.33 -4.01
C ALA A 355 7.06 13.23 -5.18
N THR A 356 6.63 12.59 -6.28
CA THR A 356 6.15 13.32 -7.45
C THR A 356 4.89 14.14 -7.13
N GLY A 357 4.63 15.17 -7.94
CA GLY A 357 3.40 15.97 -7.80
C GLY A 357 2.14 15.12 -7.90
N ASP A 358 2.15 14.07 -8.73
CA ASP A 358 1.03 13.16 -8.91
C ASP A 358 0.76 12.33 -7.64
N VAL A 359 1.79 11.80 -6.99
CA VAL A 359 1.66 11.09 -5.70
C VAL A 359 1.22 12.03 -4.58
N LYS A 360 1.76 13.26 -4.55
CA LYS A 360 1.32 14.30 -3.59
C LYS A 360 -0.15 14.64 -3.78
N ASN A 361 -0.66 14.66 -5.01
CA ASN A 361 -2.08 14.88 -5.27
C ASN A 361 -2.96 13.74 -4.74
N VAL A 362 -2.49 12.49 -4.82
CA VAL A 362 -3.17 11.34 -4.20
C VAL A 362 -3.22 11.51 -2.68
N ALA A 363 -2.09 11.86 -2.04
CA ALA A 363 -2.06 12.09 -0.59
C ALA A 363 -3.04 13.21 -0.16
N LYS A 364 -3.07 14.32 -0.88
CA LYS A 364 -4.03 15.40 -0.66
C LYS A 364 -5.48 14.95 -0.82
N ALA A 365 -5.76 14.07 -1.79
CA ALA A 365 -7.09 13.49 -1.97
C ALA A 365 -7.49 12.58 -0.79
N MET A 366 -6.56 11.77 -0.28
CA MET A 366 -6.78 10.94 0.91
C MET A 366 -7.20 11.79 2.12
N VAL A 367 -6.51 12.91 2.37
CA VAL A 367 -6.87 13.83 3.47
C VAL A 367 -8.23 14.48 3.24
N ALA A 368 -8.52 14.93 2.02
CA ALA A 368 -9.82 15.53 1.69
C ALA A 368 -10.99 14.55 1.91
N GLU A 369 -10.79 13.27 1.61
CA GLU A 369 -11.76 12.20 1.89
C GLU A 369 -11.96 11.98 3.39
N GLU A 370 -10.90 11.99 4.20
CA GLU A 370 -11.00 11.89 5.67
C GLU A 370 -11.79 13.06 6.27
N PHE A 371 -11.50 14.30 5.85
CA PHE A 371 -12.26 15.48 6.28
C PHE A 371 -13.73 15.40 5.85
N SER A 372 -14.02 14.88 4.66
CA SER A 372 -15.39 14.70 4.17
C SER A 372 -16.16 13.66 4.98
N LYS A 373 -15.50 12.55 5.38
CA LYS A 373 -16.08 11.55 6.28
C LYS A 373 -16.38 12.14 7.65
N MET A 374 -15.46 12.93 8.22
CA MET A 374 -15.67 13.62 9.52
C MET A 374 -16.81 14.64 9.49
N ALA A 375 -17.04 15.33 8.37
CA ALA A 375 -18.17 16.25 8.24
C ALA A 375 -19.53 15.57 8.48
N THR A 376 -19.63 14.27 8.21
CA THR A 376 -20.84 13.46 8.44
C THR A 376 -21.02 13.08 9.92
N ASN A 377 -19.91 12.92 10.65
CA ASN A 377 -19.88 12.46 12.04
C ASN A 377 -19.69 13.57 13.09
N ARG A 378 -19.90 14.84 12.68
CA ARG A 378 -19.71 16.08 13.46
C ARG A 378 -18.23 16.50 13.52
N MET A 379 -17.88 17.58 12.82
CA MET A 379 -16.51 18.09 12.79
C MET A 379 -16.03 18.54 14.18
N PRO A 380 -14.74 18.34 14.49
CA PRO A 380 -14.13 18.90 15.69
C PRO A 380 -14.18 20.43 15.64
N ILE A 381 -14.60 21.03 16.75
CA ILE A 381 -14.55 22.46 17.01
C ILE A 381 -13.47 22.71 18.05
N PHE A 382 -12.68 23.77 17.86
CA PHE A 382 -11.71 24.20 18.84
C PHE A 382 -12.35 25.29 19.72
N GLU A 383 -12.54 24.98 21.00
CA GLU A 383 -12.98 25.94 22.01
C GLU A 383 -11.74 26.54 22.69
N MET A 384 -11.57 27.85 22.55
CA MET A 384 -10.44 28.59 23.11
C MET A 384 -10.73 29.07 24.53
N ASN A 385 -9.68 29.35 25.30
CA ASN A 385 -9.80 29.81 26.69
C ASN A 385 -10.55 31.14 26.84
N ASN A 386 -10.54 32.00 25.81
CA ASN A 386 -11.32 33.23 25.76
C ASN A 386 -12.79 33.03 25.31
N GLY A 387 -13.24 31.78 25.15
CA GLY A 387 -14.59 31.43 24.70
C GLY A 387 -14.79 31.48 23.18
N SER A 388 -13.75 31.74 22.38
CA SER A 388 -13.85 31.69 20.91
C SER A 388 -14.04 30.25 20.43
N VAL A 389 -14.95 30.06 19.47
CA VAL A 389 -15.17 28.77 18.80
C VAL A 389 -14.64 28.84 17.38
N LEU A 390 -13.68 27.97 17.07
CA LEU A 390 -13.04 27.90 15.76
C LEU A 390 -13.36 26.58 15.06
N TYR A 391 -13.56 26.67 13.75
CA TYR A 391 -13.81 25.54 12.86
C TYR A 391 -12.58 25.29 12.00
N VAL A 392 -12.37 24.03 11.62
CA VAL A 392 -11.28 23.60 10.75
C VAL A 392 -11.84 23.05 9.44
N GLN A 393 -11.17 23.37 8.33
CA GLN A 393 -11.42 22.78 7.01
C GLN A 393 -10.10 22.54 6.29
N TYR A 394 -10.04 21.50 5.48
CA TYR A 394 -8.85 21.20 4.67
C TYR A 394 -8.92 21.89 3.30
N SER A 395 -7.82 22.51 2.90
CA SER A 395 -7.62 23.09 1.56
C SER A 395 -6.71 22.18 0.75
N GLN A 396 -7.29 21.34 -0.11
CA GLN A 396 -6.55 20.40 -0.96
C GLN A 396 -5.55 21.12 -1.90
N GLU A 397 -5.92 22.30 -2.41
CA GLU A 397 -5.06 23.10 -3.30
C GLU A 397 -3.75 23.49 -2.59
N LYS A 398 -3.87 24.04 -1.38
CA LYS A 398 -2.73 24.56 -0.60
C LYS A 398 -2.07 23.54 0.30
N ASP A 399 -2.72 22.40 0.52
CA ASP A 399 -2.31 21.38 1.48
C ASP A 399 -2.27 21.90 2.93
N THR A 400 -3.30 22.67 3.31
CA THR A 400 -3.37 23.34 4.61
C THR A 400 -4.68 23.05 5.33
N MET A 401 -4.62 22.97 6.66
CA MET A 401 -5.77 23.12 7.55
C MET A 401 -6.03 24.60 7.78
N ASN A 402 -7.16 25.06 7.24
CA ASN A 402 -7.66 26.41 7.43
C ASN A 402 -8.52 26.41 8.70
N VAL A 403 -8.21 27.32 9.62
CA VAL A 403 -8.96 27.50 10.87
C VAL A 403 -9.61 28.88 10.87
N GLY A 404 -10.90 28.94 11.23
CA GLY A 404 -11.64 30.19 11.16
C GLY A 404 -13.01 30.15 11.82
N THR A 405 -13.75 31.25 11.70
CA THR A 405 -15.13 31.35 12.20
C THR A 405 -16.13 31.05 11.10
N ALA A 406 -17.27 30.47 11.49
CA ALA A 406 -18.39 30.26 10.56
C ALA A 406 -19.09 31.60 10.27
N THR A 407 -19.36 31.87 8.99
CA THR A 407 -20.15 33.01 8.54
C THR A 407 -21.29 32.55 7.63
N ASN A 408 -22.24 33.45 7.34
CA ASN A 408 -23.37 33.17 6.46
C ASN A 408 -22.99 32.82 5.02
N VAL A 409 -21.73 33.06 4.63
CA VAL A 409 -21.19 32.86 3.26
C VAL A 409 -20.15 31.74 3.20
N GLY A 410 -19.88 31.05 4.32
CA GLY A 410 -18.83 30.05 4.45
C GLY A 410 -17.87 30.36 5.60
N MET A 411 -16.68 29.76 5.58
CA MET A 411 -15.69 29.95 6.65
C MET A 411 -14.84 31.21 6.39
N SER A 412 -14.74 32.09 7.40
CA SER A 412 -13.77 33.18 7.42
C SER A 412 -12.45 32.66 7.99
N VAL A 413 -11.51 32.31 7.11
CA VAL A 413 -10.20 31.77 7.50
C VAL A 413 -9.40 32.82 8.28
N LEU A 414 -9.00 32.47 9.51
CA LEU A 414 -8.14 33.28 10.38
C LEU A 414 -6.70 32.78 10.37
N HIS A 415 -6.51 31.46 10.34
CA HIS A 415 -5.20 30.80 10.40
C HIS A 415 -5.10 29.70 9.34
N GLN A 416 -3.88 29.44 8.85
CA GLN A 416 -3.60 28.34 7.92
C GLN A 416 -2.37 27.58 8.44
N PHE A 417 -2.53 26.28 8.64
CA PHE A 417 -1.46 25.40 9.10
C PHE A 417 -1.17 24.36 8.00
N PRO A 418 0.09 24.15 7.59
CA PRO A 418 0.44 23.05 6.70
C PRO A 418 -0.05 21.71 7.27
N TYR A 419 -0.60 20.85 6.41
CA TYR A 419 -0.91 19.48 6.79
C TYR A 419 0.36 18.63 6.73
N ASP A 420 0.64 17.90 7.79
CA ASP A 420 1.79 17.00 7.87
C ASP A 420 1.36 15.57 7.57
N HIS A 421 1.75 15.08 6.38
CA HIS A 421 1.38 13.75 5.89
C HIS A 421 2.14 12.60 6.58
N ASP A 422 3.11 12.90 7.45
CA ASP A 422 3.74 11.90 8.31
C ASP A 422 2.91 11.60 9.57
N PHE A 423 1.89 12.41 9.85
CA PHE A 423 0.97 12.25 10.96
C PHE A 423 -0.46 12.01 10.48
N ASN A 424 -1.24 11.28 11.29
CA ASN A 424 -2.66 11.10 11.01
C ASN A 424 -3.44 12.40 11.27
N LEU A 425 -4.71 12.42 10.87
CA LEU A 425 -5.57 13.58 11.02
C LEU A 425 -5.70 14.06 12.47
N ASP A 426 -5.85 13.15 13.43
CA ASP A 426 -6.00 13.51 14.85
C ASP A 426 -4.76 14.21 15.41
N ALA A 427 -3.55 13.71 15.11
CA ALA A 427 -2.30 14.33 15.53
C ALA A 427 -2.08 15.71 14.87
N ASN A 428 -2.50 15.85 13.61
CA ASN A 428 -2.51 17.14 12.92
C ASN A 428 -3.44 18.15 13.60
N LEU A 429 -4.66 17.72 13.96
CA LEU A 429 -5.65 18.54 14.65
C LEU A 429 -5.20 18.94 16.06
N GLU A 430 -4.59 18.01 16.80
CA GLU A 430 -4.00 18.27 18.12
C GLU A 430 -2.89 19.32 18.03
N GLY A 431 -1.95 19.16 17.09
CA GLY A 431 -0.87 20.14 16.88
C GLY A 431 -1.37 21.52 16.43
N VAL A 432 -2.49 21.59 15.71
CA VAL A 432 -3.16 22.86 15.41
C VAL A 432 -3.76 23.47 16.68
N ASN A 433 -4.44 22.68 17.50
CA ASN A 433 -5.07 23.15 18.74
C ASN A 433 -4.03 23.67 19.76
N GLU A 434 -2.90 22.99 19.90
CA GLU A 434 -1.77 23.45 20.74
C GLU A 434 -1.27 24.82 20.29
N LYS A 435 -0.99 24.97 18.99
CA LYS A 435 -0.54 26.25 18.42
C LYS A 435 -1.55 27.38 18.61
N LEU A 436 -2.85 27.09 18.49
CA LEU A 436 -3.91 28.07 18.73
C LEU A 436 -3.97 28.48 20.20
N THR A 437 -3.82 27.54 21.13
CA THR A 437 -3.87 27.80 22.58
C THR A 437 -2.70 28.70 23.03
N GLU A 438 -1.56 28.61 22.36
CA GLU A 438 -0.39 29.48 22.62
C GLU A 438 -0.58 30.92 22.11
N MET A 439 -1.53 31.18 21.21
CA MET A 439 -1.74 32.52 20.66
C MET A 439 -2.40 33.44 21.68
N THR A 440 -1.81 34.61 21.90
CA THR A 440 -2.30 35.61 22.87
C THR A 440 -3.74 36.03 22.61
N VAL A 441 -4.19 36.05 21.35
CA VAL A 441 -5.56 36.39 20.96
C VAL A 441 -6.61 35.40 21.47
N TYR A 442 -6.21 34.20 21.92
CA TYR A 442 -7.09 33.12 22.38
C TYR A 442 -6.91 32.76 23.86
N GLN A 443 -5.98 33.43 24.55
CA GLN A 443 -5.79 33.30 25.99
C GLN A 443 -6.91 34.04 26.73
N ALA A 444 -7.30 33.54 27.91
CA ALA A 444 -8.27 34.23 28.75
C ALA A 444 -7.75 35.63 29.10
N GLU A 445 -8.59 36.65 29.00
CA GLU A 445 -8.28 37.94 29.60
C GLU A 445 -8.13 37.69 31.11
N ILE A 446 -6.92 37.93 31.63
CA ILE A 446 -6.73 38.02 33.07
C ILE A 446 -7.47 39.28 33.48
N ASP A 447 -8.67 39.13 34.03
CA ASP A 447 -9.35 40.19 34.75
C ASP A 447 -8.35 40.73 35.79
N SER A 448 -7.86 41.94 35.56
CA SER A 448 -7.04 42.70 36.51
C SER A 448 -7.88 43.23 37.68
N GLU A 449 -8.82 42.43 38.17
CA GLU A 449 -9.61 42.69 39.39
C GLU A 449 -8.97 42.00 40.60
N GLN A 450 -7.65 42.15 40.81
CA GLN A 450 -7.01 41.87 42.11
C GLN A 450 -5.93 42.88 42.51
N GLU A 451 -5.91 44.09 41.94
CA GLU A 451 -5.03 45.18 42.40
C GLU A 451 -5.74 46.34 43.13
N THR A 452 -7.03 46.22 43.47
CA THR A 452 -7.77 47.29 44.18
C THR A 452 -8.27 46.97 45.59
N GLU A 453 -7.96 45.80 46.18
CA GLU A 453 -8.36 45.51 47.58
C GLU A 453 -7.23 45.64 48.62
N ASN A 454 -5.95 45.77 48.24
CA ASN A 454 -4.85 45.90 49.22
C ASN A 454 -4.38 47.34 49.52
N VAL A 455 -5.11 48.37 49.06
CA VAL A 455 -4.81 49.78 49.43
C VAL A 455 -5.86 50.34 50.43
N ALA A 456 -6.92 49.59 50.75
CA ALA A 456 -7.96 50.04 51.67
C ALA A 456 -7.68 49.70 53.16
N GLU A 457 -6.79 48.75 53.48
CA GLU A 457 -6.50 48.40 54.89
C GLU A 457 -5.36 49.20 55.54
N GLU A 458 -4.51 49.92 54.78
CA GLU A 458 -3.47 50.77 55.39
C GLU A 458 -3.93 52.18 55.79
N GLN A 459 -5.15 52.60 55.43
CA GLN A 459 -5.66 53.93 55.81
C GLN A 459 -6.52 53.97 57.09
N HIS A 460 -6.79 52.82 57.73
CA HIS A 460 -7.62 52.78 58.95
C HIS A 460 -6.86 52.70 60.28
N TYR A 461 -5.52 52.61 60.30
CA TYR A 461 -4.75 52.55 61.55
C TYR A 461 -4.19 53.91 62.05
N HIS A 462 -4.56 55.02 61.42
CA HIS A 462 -4.07 56.36 61.80
C HIS A 462 -5.16 57.42 61.98
N ARG A 463 -6.28 57.06 62.63
CA ARG A 463 -7.21 58.05 63.23
C ARG A 463 -8.02 57.43 64.37
N GLY A 464 -7.52 57.55 65.60
CA GLY A 464 -8.27 57.20 66.80
C GLY A 464 -7.41 57.32 68.05
N ARG A 465 -7.63 58.40 68.80
CA ARG A 465 -7.04 58.74 70.10
C ARG A 465 -7.06 57.62 71.14
#